data_AF-L1PBJ2-F1
#
_entry.id   AF-L1PBJ2-F1
#
_cell.length_a   1.000
_cell.length_b   1.000
_cell.length_c   1.000
_cell.angle_alpha   90.00
_cell.angle_beta   90.00
_cell.angle_gamma   90.00
#
_symmetry.space_group_name_H-M   'P 1'
#
loop_
_entity.id
_entity.type
_entity.pdbx_description
1 polymer ?
#
loop_
_entity_poly.entity_id
_entity_poly.type
_entity_poly.pdbx_seq_one_letter_code
_entity_poly.pdbx_strand_id
1 'polypeptide(L)'
;MTKNSLYKMLNNNLQLIECVTTANKDYLQSLLAVGFYAIALKSELQELTTQLDYSYSNTQILLLDNETSLIGQPLTLEAVAKNYQEGNRRFYSAIRGHGGYLPTEKLLTYLQALKINTSINLLAFESAYNQLLALTQ
;
A
#
# COMPACT_ATOMS: atom_id res chain seq x y z
N MET A 1 -23.99 -23.87 11.94
CA MET A 1 -23.13 -22.85 11.29
C MET A 1 -23.15 -23.08 9.79
N THR A 2 -23.56 -22.09 9.00
CA THR A 2 -23.67 -22.19 7.53
C THR A 2 -22.40 -21.69 6.85
N LYS A 3 -22.07 -22.18 5.65
CA LYS A 3 -20.92 -21.72 4.83
C LYS A 3 -20.80 -20.18 4.73
N ASN A 4 -21.92 -19.46 4.82
CA ASN A 4 -21.95 -17.98 4.86
C ASN A 4 -21.19 -17.37 6.05
N SER A 5 -21.11 -18.05 7.20
CA SER A 5 -20.31 -17.61 8.35
C SER A 5 -18.81 -17.86 8.17
N LEU A 6 -18.43 -18.84 7.35
CA LEU A 6 -17.03 -19.05 6.96
C LEU A 6 -16.58 -18.06 5.89
N TYR A 7 -17.44 -17.71 4.92
CA TYR A 7 -17.10 -16.69 3.90
C TYR A 7 -16.98 -15.27 4.47
N LYS A 8 -17.75 -14.91 5.51
CA LYS A 8 -17.56 -13.66 6.27
C LYS A 8 -16.24 -13.64 7.08
N MET A 9 -15.67 -14.82 7.33
CA MET A 9 -14.43 -15.05 8.08
C MET A 9 -13.19 -15.14 7.15
N LEU A 10 -13.39 -15.21 5.83
CA LEU A 10 -12.35 -15.52 4.83
C LEU A 10 -11.75 -14.32 4.09
N ASN A 11 -11.85 -13.07 4.58
CA ASN A 11 -10.83 -12.02 4.38
C ASN A 11 -11.29 -10.66 4.93
N ASN A 12 -11.22 -10.51 6.26
CA ASN A 12 -11.23 -9.21 6.93
C ASN A 12 -9.85 -8.51 6.84
N ASN A 13 -9.09 -8.75 5.76
CA ASN A 13 -7.73 -8.26 5.63
C ASN A 13 -7.76 -6.80 5.19
N LEU A 14 -7.13 -5.96 6.00
CA LEU A 14 -6.89 -4.58 5.64
C LEU A 14 -6.00 -4.54 4.40
N GLN A 15 -6.39 -3.72 3.43
CA GLN A 15 -5.76 -3.56 2.13
C GLN A 15 -5.00 -2.23 2.10
N LEU A 16 -3.68 -2.32 1.96
CA LEU A 16 -2.82 -1.14 1.82
C LEU A 16 -2.54 -0.87 0.35
N ILE A 17 -2.69 0.39 -0.03
CA ILE A 17 -2.36 0.91 -1.36
C ILE A 17 -1.15 1.82 -1.20
N GLU A 18 -0.04 1.43 -1.82
CA GLU A 18 1.21 2.19 -1.76
C GLU A 18 1.21 3.24 -2.87
N CYS A 19 1.24 4.51 -2.48
CA CYS A 19 1.28 5.66 -3.37
C CYS A 19 2.71 6.03 -3.71
N VAL A 20 3.04 5.94 -5.00
CA VAL A 20 4.39 6.13 -5.52
C VAL A 20 4.46 7.42 -6.31
N THR A 21 5.21 8.39 -5.80
CA THR A 21 5.43 9.70 -6.44
C THR A 21 6.73 9.79 -7.24
N THR A 22 7.67 8.88 -6.97
CA THR A 22 8.95 8.74 -7.68
C THR A 22 9.33 7.26 -7.69
N ALA A 23 9.92 6.78 -8.78
CA ALA A 23 10.28 5.38 -8.91
C ALA A 23 11.36 5.11 -9.96
N ASN A 24 12.08 4.00 -9.76
CA ASN A 24 12.80 3.28 -10.80
C ASN A 24 12.28 1.84 -10.86
N LYS A 25 12.79 1.04 -11.81
CA LYS A 25 12.38 -0.36 -11.98
C LYS A 25 12.60 -1.20 -10.71
N ASP A 26 13.78 -1.08 -10.09
CA ASP A 26 14.15 -1.90 -8.93
C ASP A 26 13.26 -1.64 -7.73
N TYR A 27 12.92 -0.37 -7.47
CA TYR A 27 11.99 0.01 -6.42
C TYR A 27 10.59 -0.56 -6.66
N LEU A 28 10.05 -0.42 -7.87
CA LEU A 28 8.73 -0.99 -8.20
C LEU A 28 8.73 -2.51 -8.10
N GLN A 29 9.80 -3.18 -8.53
CA GLN A 29 9.94 -4.62 -8.41
C GLN A 29 9.98 -5.07 -6.93
N SER A 30 10.68 -4.33 -6.06
CA SER A 30 10.66 -4.58 -4.62
C SER A 30 9.26 -4.40 -4.03
N LEU A 31 8.50 -3.38 -4.45
CA LEU A 31 7.12 -3.17 -3.99
C LEU A 31 6.18 -4.33 -4.34
N LEU A 32 6.36 -4.98 -5.50
CA LEU A 32 5.55 -6.13 -5.89
C LEU A 32 5.68 -7.32 -4.92
N ALA A 33 6.83 -7.46 -4.24
CA ALA A 33 7.07 -8.52 -3.26
C ALA A 33 6.49 -8.24 -1.87
N VAL A 34 6.03 -7.00 -1.61
CA VAL A 34 5.57 -6.57 -0.27
C VAL A 34 4.19 -7.14 0.07
N GLY A 35 3.33 -7.36 -0.92
CA GLY A 35 1.95 -7.79 -0.71
C GLY A 35 0.97 -6.64 -0.50
N PHE A 36 1.27 -5.45 -1.01
CA PHE A 36 0.28 -4.38 -1.14
C PHE A 36 -0.91 -4.85 -1.98
N TYR A 37 -2.09 -4.31 -1.68
CA TYR A 37 -3.26 -4.55 -2.53
C TYR A 37 -3.06 -3.93 -3.92
N ALA A 38 -2.48 -2.73 -3.94
CA ALA A 38 -2.12 -2.05 -5.15
C ALA A 38 -0.94 -1.09 -4.95
N ILE A 39 -0.26 -0.79 -6.05
CA ILE A 39 0.67 0.33 -6.18
C ILE A 39 -0.05 1.40 -7.02
N ALA A 40 -0.27 2.56 -6.42
CA ALA A 40 -0.86 3.71 -7.09
C ALA A 40 0.25 4.63 -7.58
N LEU A 41 0.33 4.85 -8.89
CA LEU A 41 1.41 5.62 -9.53
C LEU A 41 0.86 6.65 -10.50
N LYS A 42 1.57 7.77 -10.64
CA LYS A 42 1.27 8.76 -11.67
C LYS A 42 1.43 8.16 -13.06
N SER A 43 0.63 8.62 -14.02
CA SER A 43 0.66 8.16 -15.41
C SER A 43 2.07 8.20 -16.05
N GLU A 44 2.90 9.19 -15.68
CA GLU A 44 4.30 9.32 -16.14
C GLU A 44 5.20 8.13 -15.76
N LEU A 45 4.85 7.36 -14.71
CA LEU A 45 5.61 6.19 -14.27
C LEU A 45 5.07 4.88 -14.86
N GLN A 46 3.97 4.93 -15.64
CA GLN A 46 3.30 3.74 -16.16
C GLN A 46 4.24 2.87 -17.01
N GLU A 47 5.11 3.48 -17.82
CA GLU A 47 6.01 2.74 -18.70
C GLU A 47 6.94 1.78 -17.92
N LEU A 48 7.39 2.18 -16.73
CA LEU A 48 8.25 1.36 -15.87
C LEU A 48 7.58 0.04 -15.46
N THR A 49 6.25 0.02 -15.40
CA THR A 49 5.46 -1.14 -14.97
C THR A 49 5.45 -2.26 -16.00
N THR A 50 5.72 -1.94 -17.27
CA THR A 50 5.72 -2.91 -18.38
C THR A 50 6.91 -3.87 -18.32
N GLN A 51 7.95 -3.51 -17.58
CA GLN A 51 9.20 -4.27 -17.47
C GLN A 51 9.30 -5.11 -16.19
N LEU A 52 8.25 -5.09 -15.35
CA LEU A 52 8.23 -5.78 -14.07
C LEU A 52 7.82 -7.24 -14.23
N ASP A 53 8.33 -8.09 -13.34
CA ASP A 53 7.88 -9.47 -13.21
C ASP A 53 6.77 -9.56 -12.15
N TYR A 54 5.58 -9.96 -12.60
CA TYR A 54 4.38 -10.13 -11.79
C TYR A 54 4.12 -11.58 -11.38
N SER A 55 4.97 -12.54 -11.78
CA SER A 55 4.72 -13.98 -11.63
C SER A 55 4.40 -14.42 -10.19
N TYR A 56 4.87 -13.65 -9.20
CA TYR A 56 4.70 -13.93 -7.77
C TYR A 56 3.95 -12.81 -7.02
N SER A 57 3.25 -11.93 -7.73
CA SER A 57 2.56 -10.79 -7.13
C SER A 57 1.09 -10.75 -7.51
N ASN A 58 0.22 -10.54 -6.51
CA ASN A 58 -1.19 -10.19 -6.72
C ASN A 58 -1.43 -8.67 -6.63
N THR A 59 -0.35 -7.88 -6.51
CA THR A 59 -0.42 -6.43 -6.38
C THR A 59 -0.89 -5.82 -7.69
N GLN A 60 -1.93 -5.00 -7.63
CA GLN A 60 -2.46 -4.29 -8.79
C GLN A 60 -1.69 -3.00 -9.06
N ILE A 61 -1.66 -2.57 -10.32
CA ILE A 61 -1.22 -1.22 -10.68
C ILE A 61 -2.45 -0.33 -10.84
N LEU A 62 -2.47 0.80 -10.12
CA LEU A 62 -3.48 1.83 -10.26
C LEU A 62 -2.82 3.10 -10.80
N LEU A 63 -3.38 3.65 -11.88
CA LEU A 63 -2.94 4.94 -12.38
C LEU A 63 -3.69 6.04 -11.63
N LEU A 64 -2.94 6.95 -11.05
CA LEU A 64 -3.45 8.20 -10.52
C LEU A 64 -3.54 9.18 -11.69
N ASP A 65 -4.75 9.34 -12.23
CA ASP A 65 -5.05 10.45 -13.12
C ASP A 65 -5.03 11.76 -12.31
N ASN A 66 -4.85 12.90 -12.97
CA ASN A 66 -4.76 14.23 -12.34
C ASN A 66 -6.02 14.66 -11.54
N GLU A 67 -7.05 13.81 -11.44
CA GLU A 67 -8.27 14.06 -10.69
C GLU A 67 -8.05 13.82 -9.20
N THR A 68 -7.67 14.93 -8.58
CA THR A 68 -7.21 15.18 -7.21
C THR A 68 -8.28 14.95 -6.13
N SER A 69 -9.36 14.20 -6.41
CA SER A 69 -10.53 14.14 -5.52
C SER A 69 -10.53 12.94 -4.55
N LEU A 70 -9.72 11.90 -4.83
CA LEU A 70 -9.58 10.71 -3.96
C LEU A 70 -8.13 10.43 -3.54
N ILE A 71 -7.20 11.25 -4.00
CA ILE A 71 -5.77 11.21 -3.71
C ILE A 71 -5.54 11.79 -2.32
N GLY A 72 -5.66 10.92 -1.31
CA GLY A 72 -5.05 11.07 0.01
C GLY A 72 -5.14 12.45 0.65
N GLN A 73 -6.27 12.74 1.32
CA GLN A 73 -6.14 13.64 2.47
C GLN A 73 -5.11 13.02 3.42
N PRO A 74 -4.18 13.81 3.98
CA PRO A 74 -3.30 13.33 5.03
C PRO A 74 -4.14 12.68 6.12
N LEU A 75 -4.12 11.36 6.18
CA LEU A 75 -4.83 10.62 7.21
C LEU A 75 -3.94 10.61 8.44
N THR A 76 -4.41 11.22 9.52
CA THR A 76 -3.82 10.97 10.83
C THR A 76 -4.13 9.55 11.28
N LEU A 77 -3.40 9.02 12.27
CA LEU A 77 -3.70 7.69 12.81
C LEU A 77 -5.11 7.63 13.44
N GLU A 78 -5.58 8.74 14.00
CA GLU A 78 -6.95 8.86 14.52
C GLU A 78 -7.98 8.74 13.40
N ALA A 79 -7.72 9.35 12.25
CA ALA A 79 -8.59 9.24 11.09
C ALA A 79 -8.59 7.80 10.54
N VAL A 80 -7.44 7.12 10.52
CA VAL A 80 -7.37 5.69 10.16
C VAL A 80 -8.22 4.85 11.13
N ALA A 81 -8.09 5.08 12.44
CA ALA A 81 -8.84 4.37 13.47
C ALA A 81 -10.36 4.50 13.27
N LYS A 82 -10.82 5.74 13.09
CA LYS A 82 -12.25 6.04 12.87
C LYS A 82 -12.77 5.38 11.60
N ASN A 83 -12.07 5.56 10.48
CA ASN A 83 -12.45 4.95 9.21
C ASN A 83 -12.48 3.41 9.31
N TYR A 84 -11.52 2.81 10.00
CA TYR A 84 -11.50 1.37 10.22
C TYR A 84 -12.72 0.89 11.03
N GLN A 85 -13.09 1.62 12.09
CA GLN A 85 -14.30 1.35 12.89
C GLN A 85 -15.59 1.50 12.07
N GLU A 86 -15.64 2.44 11.13
CA GLU A 86 -16.76 2.66 10.21
C GLU A 86 -16.85 1.59 9.10
N GLY A 87 -15.90 0.65 9.04
CA GLY A 87 -15.91 -0.46 8.09
C GLY A 87 -14.97 -0.29 6.90
N ASN A 88 -14.24 0.83 6.80
CA ASN A 88 -13.23 0.98 5.76
C ASN A 88 -12.08 0.00 5.99
N ARG A 89 -11.66 -0.65 4.90
CA ARG A 89 -10.56 -1.64 4.90
C ARG A 89 -9.44 -1.27 3.93
N ARG A 90 -9.60 -0.22 3.13
CA ARG A 90 -8.61 0.24 2.16
C ARG A 90 -8.02 1.57 2.62
N PHE A 91 -6.69 1.63 2.66
CA PHE A 91 -5.98 2.83 3.07
C PHE A 91 -4.83 3.10 2.11
N TYR A 92 -4.70 4.36 1.74
CA TYR A 92 -3.59 4.87 0.94
C TYR A 92 -2.49 5.36 1.87
N SER A 93 -1.27 4.93 1.61
CA SER A 93 -0.07 5.35 2.33
C SER A 93 1.09 5.49 1.35
N ALA A 94 2.16 6.17 1.76
CA ALA A 94 3.39 6.20 1.00
C ALA A 94 4.57 5.95 1.93
N ILE A 95 5.57 5.20 1.49
CA ILE A 95 6.81 5.01 2.25
C ILE A 95 7.42 6.39 2.54
N ARG A 96 7.75 6.65 3.81
CA ARG A 96 8.20 7.96 4.33
C ARG A 96 7.20 9.13 4.17
N GLY A 97 5.96 8.85 3.77
CA GLY A 97 4.91 9.86 3.56
C GLY A 97 5.16 10.77 2.36
N HIS A 98 5.91 10.30 1.34
CA HIS A 98 6.10 11.05 0.10
C HIS A 98 4.77 11.51 -0.48
N GLY A 99 4.68 12.75 -0.97
CA GLY A 99 3.44 13.31 -1.52
C GLY A 99 2.39 13.72 -0.48
N GLY A 100 2.73 13.72 0.82
CA GLY A 100 1.82 14.15 1.89
C GLY A 100 0.91 13.04 2.46
N TYR A 101 1.13 11.79 2.06
CA TYR A 101 0.40 10.63 2.57
C TYR A 101 0.86 10.24 3.97
N LEU A 102 0.04 9.45 4.67
CA LEU A 102 0.45 8.79 5.91
C LEU A 102 1.66 7.87 5.60
N PRO A 103 2.76 7.95 6.38
CA PRO A 103 3.89 7.07 6.16
C PRO A 103 3.52 5.60 6.36
N THR A 104 3.81 4.76 5.37
CA THR A 104 3.45 3.33 5.37
C THR A 104 4.03 2.62 6.60
N GLU A 105 5.25 2.93 7.01
CA GLU A 105 5.89 2.37 8.20
C GLU A 105 5.16 2.72 9.50
N LYS A 106 4.57 3.92 9.60
CA LYS A 106 3.76 4.32 10.76
C LYS A 106 2.43 3.58 10.77
N LEU A 107 1.80 3.44 9.62
CA LEU A 107 0.56 2.69 9.48
C LEU A 107 0.75 1.20 9.82
N LEU A 108 1.83 0.59 9.33
CA LEU A 108 2.20 -0.78 9.68
C LEU A 108 2.41 -0.97 11.19
N THR A 109 3.18 -0.06 11.82
CA THR A 109 3.42 -0.08 13.27
C THR A 109 2.10 0.02 14.05
N TYR A 110 1.23 0.93 13.65
CA TYR A 110 -0.09 1.11 14.26
C TYR A 110 -0.97 -0.14 14.14
N LEU A 111 -1.05 -0.73 12.94
CA LEU A 111 -1.87 -1.92 12.69
C LEU A 111 -1.34 -3.14 13.45
N GLN A 112 -0.01 -3.27 13.57
CA GLN A 112 0.63 -4.30 14.40
C GLN A 112 0.28 -4.13 15.88
N ALA A 113 0.31 -2.90 16.41
CA ALA A 113 -0.09 -2.63 17.80
C ALA A 113 -1.55 -3.04 18.07
N LEU A 114 -2.42 -2.93 17.06
CA LEU A 114 -3.81 -3.39 17.10
C LEU A 114 -4.00 -4.88 16.76
N LYS A 115 -2.92 -5.60 16.45
CA LYS A 115 -2.93 -7.02 16.01
C LYS A 115 -3.80 -7.24 14.76
N ILE A 116 -3.89 -6.24 13.89
CA ILE A 116 -4.59 -6.34 12.60
C ILE A 116 -3.66 -6.97 11.57
N ASN A 117 -4.13 -8.00 10.89
CA ASN A 117 -3.40 -8.64 9.81
C ASN A 117 -3.49 -7.81 8.52
N THR A 118 -2.34 -7.48 7.93
CA THR A 118 -2.21 -6.70 6.69
C THR A 118 -1.69 -7.53 5.50
N SER A 119 -1.32 -8.80 5.72
CA SER A 119 -0.65 -9.66 4.73
C SER A 119 0.68 -9.11 4.17
N ILE A 120 1.23 -8.07 4.80
CA ILE A 120 2.46 -7.42 4.36
C ILE A 120 3.67 -8.25 4.75
N ASN A 121 4.53 -8.52 3.77
CA ASN A 121 5.85 -9.08 3.98
C ASN A 121 6.82 -7.97 4.43
N LEU A 122 7.13 -7.94 5.73
CA LEU A 122 7.97 -6.91 6.33
C LEU A 122 9.41 -6.92 5.80
N LEU A 123 9.96 -8.08 5.43
CA LEU A 123 11.31 -8.16 4.86
C LEU A 123 11.35 -7.55 3.46
N ALA A 124 10.33 -7.84 2.64
CA ALA A 124 10.19 -7.20 1.34
C ALA A 124 9.91 -5.69 1.48
N PHE A 125 9.14 -5.28 2.49
CA PHE A 125 8.90 -3.87 2.79
C PHE A 125 10.19 -3.13 3.12
N GLU A 126 11.04 -3.70 3.98
CA GLU A 126 12.34 -3.12 4.32
C GLU A 126 13.25 -3.01 3.07
N SER A 127 13.25 -4.02 2.21
CA SER A 127 13.95 -3.96 0.92
C SER A 127 13.44 -2.80 0.05
N ALA A 128 12.13 -2.65 -0.11
CA ALA A 128 11.54 -1.55 -0.88
C ALA A 128 11.84 -0.18 -0.26
N TYR A 129 11.79 -0.07 1.07
CA TYR A 129 12.15 1.14 1.81
C TYR A 129 13.59 1.56 1.51
N ASN A 130 14.53 0.61 1.52
CA ASN A 130 15.93 0.86 1.21
C ASN A 130 16.16 1.25 -0.26
N GLN A 131 15.42 0.66 -1.20
CA GLN A 131 15.45 1.08 -2.61
C GLN A 131 14.99 2.53 -2.78
N LEU A 132 13.91 2.94 -2.10
CA LEU A 132 13.45 4.33 -2.13
C LEU A 132 14.46 5.30 -1.50
N LEU A 133 15.09 4.89 -0.39
CA LEU A 133 16.17 5.67 0.22
C LEU A 133 17.32 5.89 -0.75
N ALA A 134 17.74 4.86 -1.49
CA ALA A 134 18.81 4.98 -2.47
C ALA A 134 18.42 5.88 -3.67
N LEU A 135 17.14 5.89 -4.04
CA LEU A 135 16.61 6.72 -5.13
C LEU A 135 16.48 8.21 -4.77
N THR A 136 16.35 8.54 -3.48
CA THR A 136 16.02 9.89 -2.99
C THR A 136 17.14 10.57 -2.20
N GLN A 137 18.32 9.95 -2.16
CA GLN A 137 19.57 10.54 -1.63
C GLN A 137 20.34 11.24 -2.75
#